data_AF-A0A1E4TXZ5-F1
#
_entry.id   AF-A0A1E4TXZ5-F1
#
_cell.length_a   1.000
_cell.length_b   1.000
_cell.length_c   1.000
_cell.angle_alpha   90.00
_cell.angle_beta   90.00
_cell.angle_gamma   90.00
#
_symmetry.space_group_name_H-M   'P 1'
#
loop_
_entity.id
_entity.type
_entity.pdbx_description
1 polymer ?
#
loop_
_entity_poly.entity_id
_entity_poly.type
_entity_poly.pdbx_seq_one_letter_code
_entity_poly.pdbx_strand_id
1 'polypeptide(L)'
;MQKRSITLMKKIDTNIASILQQFQSIVELSAVLDKSQGTLAVEMLKIESNASTIVRLSEELLSITRNLKESWILGQLPAVADADTEGDVITTQNNNIKVNETLYDNMNQLLQLITTINPLENNDQTTTDNLQD
;
A
#
# COMPACT_ATOMS: atom_id res chain seq x y z
N MET A 1 2.88 10.36 -5.28
CA MET A 1 3.99 9.37 -5.26
C MET A 1 5.28 9.86 -5.93
N GLN A 2 5.26 10.68 -6.98
CA GLN A 2 6.48 11.05 -7.74
C GLN A 2 7.57 11.81 -6.95
N LYS A 3 7.21 12.73 -6.05
CA LYS A 3 8.20 13.56 -5.32
C LYS A 3 9.20 12.73 -4.51
N ARG A 4 8.75 11.66 -3.85
CA ARG A 4 9.62 10.77 -3.05
C ARG A 4 10.61 9.99 -3.92
N SER A 5 10.14 9.48 -5.07
CA SER A 5 10.99 8.79 -6.03
C SER A 5 12.08 9.72 -6.60
N ILE A 6 11.71 10.94 -6.99
CA ILE A 6 12.66 11.93 -7.52
C ILE A 6 13.71 12.31 -6.47
N THR A 7 13.32 12.51 -5.21
CA THR A 7 14.27 12.80 -4.12
C THR A 7 15.22 11.62 -3.87
N LEU A 8 14.71 10.38 -3.95
CA LEU A 8 15.54 9.18 -3.78
C LEU A 8 16.57 9.04 -4.91
N MET A 9 16.14 9.22 -6.16
CA MET A 9 17.03 9.17 -7.32
C MET A 9 18.13 10.23 -7.21
N LYS A 10 17.78 11.48 -6.89
CA LYS A 10 18.76 12.55 -6.65
C LYS A 10 19.76 12.19 -5.57
N LYS A 11 19.33 11.51 -4.50
CA LYS A 11 20.19 11.08 -3.41
C LYS A 11 21.19 10.00 -3.86
N ILE A 12 20.71 9.03 -4.64
CA ILE A 12 21.56 8.00 -5.25
C ILE A 12 22.60 8.64 -6.17
N ASP A 13 22.16 9.53 -7.07
CA ASP A 13 23.05 10.21 -8.02
C ASP A 13 24.10 11.04 -7.30
N THR A 14 23.71 11.76 -6.24
CA THR A 14 24.63 12.54 -5.41
C THR A 14 25.68 11.65 -4.74
N ASN A 15 25.26 10.51 -4.16
CA ASN A 15 26.17 9.59 -3.50
C ASN A 15 27.16 8.96 -4.49
N ILE A 16 26.70 8.56 -5.68
CA ILE A 16 27.56 8.03 -6.75
C ILE A 16 28.55 9.09 -7.22
N ALA A 17 28.09 10.31 -7.47
CA ALA A 17 28.95 11.43 -7.86
C ALA A 17 30.01 11.72 -6.80
N SER A 18 29.64 11.72 -5.52
CA SER A 18 30.58 11.90 -4.41
C SER A 18 31.60 10.76 -4.32
N ILE A 19 31.20 9.50 -4.52
CA ILE A 19 32.14 8.37 -4.56
C ILE A 19 33.18 8.55 -5.69
N LEU A 20 32.71 8.89 -6.89
CA LEU A 20 33.59 9.12 -8.04
C LEU A 20 34.56 10.29 -7.80
N GLN A 21 34.07 11.39 -7.22
CA GLN A 21 34.90 12.55 -6.90
C GLN A 21 35.98 12.20 -5.88
N GLN A 22 35.64 11.47 -4.82
CA GLN A 22 36.61 11.07 -3.80
C GLN A 22 37.65 10.09 -4.34
N PHE A 23 37.24 9.17 -5.22
CA PHE A 23 38.16 8.28 -5.90
C PHE A 23 39.13 9.04 -6.81
N GLN A 24 38.62 9.99 -7.60
CA GLN A 24 39.44 10.87 -8.42
C GLN A 24 40.46 11.65 -7.58
N SER A 25 40.05 12.20 -6.43
CA SER A 25 40.95 12.88 -5.49
C SER A 25 42.06 11.96 -4.96
N ILE A 26 41.78 10.68 -4.72
CA ILE A 26 42.82 9.70 -4.32
C ILE A 26 43.83 9.49 -5.45
N VAL A 27 43.35 9.34 -6.69
CA VAL A 27 44.22 9.17 -7.87
C VAL A 27 45.11 10.40 -8.08
N GLU A 28 44.57 11.60 -7.93
CA GLU A 28 45.34 12.85 -8.02
C GLU A 28 46.41 12.97 -6.93
N LEU A 29 46.08 12.60 -5.69
CA LEU A 29 47.03 12.60 -4.58
C LEU A 29 48.11 11.51 -4.72
N SER A 30 47.79 10.40 -5.39
CA SER A 30 48.72 9.30 -5.64
C SER A 30 49.79 9.64 -6.69
N ALA A 31 49.66 10.73 -7.45
CA ALA A 31 50.70 11.20 -8.36
C ALA A 31 51.85 11.82 -7.54
N VAL A 32 52.80 10.97 -7.13
CA VAL A 32 53.97 11.36 -6.33
C VAL A 32 55.05 11.90 -7.26
N LEU A 33 55.16 13.22 -7.35
CA LEU A 33 56.31 13.90 -7.95
C LEU A 33 57.03 14.70 -6.86
N ASP A 34 58.18 14.18 -6.42
CA ASP A 34 59.21 14.85 -5.60
C ASP A 34 58.68 15.78 -4.50
N LYS A 35 57.86 15.24 -3.59
CA LYS A 35 57.21 15.98 -2.50
C LYS A 35 57.99 15.86 -1.19
N SER A 36 57.96 16.90 -0.37
CA SER A 36 58.54 16.88 0.98
C SER A 36 57.80 15.90 1.90
N GLN A 37 58.52 15.35 2.89
CA GLN A 37 57.98 14.37 3.85
C GLN A 37 56.73 14.89 4.60
N GLY A 38 56.70 16.18 4.94
CA GLY A 38 55.54 16.79 5.59
C GLY A 38 54.30 16.83 4.69
N THR A 39 54.48 17.13 3.40
CA THR A 39 53.39 17.10 2.42
C THR A 39 52.89 15.68 2.19
N LEU A 40 53.79 14.70 2.08
CA LEU A 40 53.42 13.28 1.96
C LEU A 40 52.56 12.79 3.13
N ALA A 41 52.90 13.16 4.37
CA ALA A 41 52.11 12.78 5.54
C ALA A 41 50.68 13.35 5.50
N VAL A 42 50.52 14.60 5.06
CA VAL A 42 49.19 15.23 4.91
C VAL A 42 48.38 14.57 3.78
N GLU A 43 49.04 14.23 2.67
CA GLU A 43 48.38 13.56 1.55
C GLU A 43 47.95 12.13 1.91
N MET A 44 48.77 11.40 2.67
CA MET A 44 48.43 10.07 3.19
C MET A 44 47.16 10.13 4.06
N LEU A 45 47.09 11.10 4.97
CA LEU A 45 45.90 11.30 5.81
C LEU A 45 44.65 11.64 4.97
N LYS A 46 44.82 12.45 3.91
CA LYS A 46 43.72 12.77 2.99
C LYS A 46 43.24 11.54 2.22
N ILE A 47 44.15 10.68 1.76
CA ILE A 47 43.81 9.43 1.08
C ILE A 47 43.01 8.52 2.02
N GLU A 48 43.46 8.37 3.26
CA GLU A 48 42.75 7.56 4.26
C GLU A 48 41.34 8.11 4.56
N SER A 49 41.22 9.42 4.76
CA SER A 49 39.94 10.09 4.97
C SER A 49 38.98 9.94 3.77
N ASN A 50 39.50 10.11 2.55
CA ASN A 50 38.73 9.92 1.33
C ASN A 50 38.27 8.47 1.17
N ALA A 51 39.13 7.49 1.48
CA ALA A 51 38.78 6.07 1.45
C ALA A 51 37.68 5.73 2.47
N SER A 52 37.78 6.23 3.70
CA SER A 52 36.75 6.08 4.73
C SER A 52 35.41 6.69 4.29
N THR A 53 35.46 7.85 3.64
CA THR A 53 34.27 8.52 3.09
C THR A 53 33.59 7.68 2.00
N ILE A 54 34.37 7.03 1.12
CA ILE A 54 33.84 6.14 0.07
C ILE A 54 33.10 4.94 0.70
N VAL A 55 33.67 4.33 1.74
CA VAL A 55 33.01 3.22 2.46
C VAL A 55 31.68 3.69 3.04
N ARG A 56 31.67 4.84 3.72
CA ARG A 56 30.45 5.41 4.31
C ARG A 56 29.36 5.72 3.28
N LEU A 57 29.72 6.28 2.13
CA LEU A 57 28.77 6.54 1.04
C LEU A 57 28.21 5.25 0.45
N SER A 58 29.03 4.18 0.40
CA SER A 58 28.60 2.85 -0.05
C SER A 58 27.63 2.21 0.95
N GLU A 59 27.87 2.35 2.25
CA GLU A 59 26.94 1.92 3.30
C GLU A 59 25.60 2.66 3.23
N GLU A 60 25.63 3.96 2.91
CA GLU A 60 24.41 4.74 2.70
C GLU A 60 23.61 4.23 1.50
N LEU A 61 24.29 3.88 0.40
CA LEU A 61 23.65 3.28 -0.77
C LEU A 61 23.02 1.92 -0.42
N LEU A 62 23.72 1.08 0.35
CA LEU A 62 23.19 -0.17 0.85
C LEU A 62 21.95 0.04 1.72
N SER A 63 21.98 1.02 2.62
CA SER A 63 20.83 1.40 3.45
C SER A 63 19.64 1.84 2.61
N ILE A 64 19.86 2.61 1.53
CA ILE A 64 18.80 2.99 0.58
C ILE A 64 18.17 1.74 -0.06
N THR A 65 18.98 0.80 -0.55
CA THR A 65 18.45 -0.43 -1.16
C THR A 65 17.68 -1.30 -0.17
N ARG A 66 18.13 -1.36 1.10
CA ARG A 66 17.42 -2.04 2.18
C ARG A 66 16.05 -1.40 2.42
N ASN A 67 15.99 -0.09 2.57
CA ASN A 67 14.73 0.64 2.74
C ASN A 67 13.78 0.44 1.56
N LEU A 68 14.30 0.35 0.33
CA LEU A 68 13.49 0.08 -0.85
C LEU A 68 12.91 -1.34 -0.83
N LYS A 69 13.72 -2.35 -0.47
CA LYS A 69 13.25 -3.74 -0.31
C LYS A 69 12.22 -3.86 0.80
N GLU A 70 12.47 -3.23 1.95
CA GLU A 70 11.51 -3.18 3.06
C GLU A 70 10.21 -2.52 2.61
N SER A 71 10.27 -1.36 1.95
CA SER A 71 9.08 -0.69 1.41
C SER A 71 8.33 -1.53 0.37
N TRP A 72 9.02 -2.40 -0.37
CA TRP A 72 8.40 -3.27 -1.36
C TRP A 72 7.71 -4.48 -0.70
N ILE A 73 8.37 -5.11 0.28
CA ILE A 73 7.83 -6.23 1.06
C ILE A 73 6.64 -5.77 1.93
N LEU A 74 6.76 -4.62 2.58
CA LEU A 74 5.69 -4.04 3.42
C LEU A 74 4.58 -3.39 2.59
N GLY A 75 4.89 -2.94 1.36
CA GLY A 75 3.94 -2.25 0.49
C GLY A 75 3.02 -3.19 -0.31
N GLN A 76 3.42 -4.45 -0.46
CA GLN A 76 2.60 -5.50 -1.07
C GLN A 76 2.80 -6.80 -0.29
N LEU A 77 2.18 -6.89 0.89
CA LEU A 77 1.59 -8.18 1.23
C LEU A 77 0.29 -8.19 0.43
N PRO A 78 0.15 -8.97 -0.67
CA PRO A 78 -1.20 -9.38 -1.05
C PRO A 78 -1.77 -9.93 0.25
N ALA A 79 -2.94 -9.44 0.69
CA ALA A 79 -3.71 -10.21 1.66
C ALA A 79 -3.62 -11.63 1.13
N VAL A 80 -2.95 -12.52 1.89
CA VAL A 80 -2.94 -13.92 1.55
C VAL A 80 -4.43 -14.19 1.49
N ALA A 81 -4.95 -14.31 0.26
CA ALA A 81 -6.21 -14.92 0.06
C ALA A 81 -5.91 -16.30 0.61
N ASP A 82 -6.34 -16.52 1.84
CA ASP A 82 -6.55 -17.84 2.35
C ASP A 82 -7.45 -18.50 1.29
N ALA A 83 -6.84 -19.11 0.28
CA ALA A 83 -7.20 -20.46 -0.07
C ALA A 83 -6.81 -21.23 1.20
N ASP A 84 -7.64 -21.23 2.25
CA ASP A 84 -8.95 -21.85 2.24
C ASP A 84 -10.04 -21.17 3.11
N THR A 85 -10.47 -19.94 2.82
CA THR A 85 -11.79 -19.47 3.30
C THR A 85 -12.41 -18.39 2.40
N GLU A 86 -13.65 -18.65 1.99
CA GLU A 86 -14.51 -17.82 1.14
C GLU A 86 -14.56 -16.33 1.56
N GLY A 87 -14.41 -15.43 0.58
CA GLY A 87 -15.23 -14.20 0.49
C GLY A 87 -14.71 -12.92 1.16
N ASP A 88 -13.98 -12.10 0.40
CA ASP A 88 -14.23 -10.66 0.20
C ASP A 88 -14.87 -9.86 1.37
N VAL A 89 -14.16 -9.62 2.48
CA VAL A 89 -14.80 -8.99 3.66
C VAL A 89 -15.10 -7.49 3.51
N ILE A 90 -14.55 -6.77 2.52
CA ILE A 90 -14.74 -5.30 2.43
C ILE A 90 -15.69 -4.88 1.28
N THR A 91 -15.77 -5.64 0.18
CA THR A 91 -16.74 -5.36 -0.89
C THR A 91 -18.08 -6.06 -0.64
N THR A 92 -18.07 -7.22 0.03
CA THR A 92 -19.28 -7.98 0.39
C THR A 92 -20.13 -7.26 1.43
N GLN A 93 -19.55 -6.44 2.31
CA GLN A 93 -20.34 -5.74 3.32
C GLN A 93 -21.28 -4.69 2.71
N ASN A 94 -20.84 -3.95 1.69
CA ASN A 94 -21.67 -2.97 0.98
C ASN A 94 -22.70 -3.62 0.05
N ASN A 95 -22.35 -4.75 -0.58
CA ASN A 95 -23.31 -5.51 -1.39
C ASN A 95 -24.34 -6.24 -0.52
N ASN A 96 -23.96 -6.79 0.63
CA ASN A 96 -24.89 -7.43 1.57
C ASN A 96 -25.88 -6.44 2.18
N ILE A 97 -25.48 -5.19 2.40
CA ILE A 97 -26.40 -4.12 2.82
C ILE A 97 -27.41 -3.83 1.70
N LYS A 98 -26.97 -3.64 0.46
CA LYS A 98 -27.91 -3.43 -0.66
C LYS A 98 -28.81 -4.63 -0.97
N VAL A 99 -28.28 -5.84 -0.86
CA VAL A 99 -29.03 -7.10 -1.06
C VAL A 99 -30.04 -7.29 0.06
N ASN A 100 -29.70 -6.97 1.31
CA ASN A 100 -30.65 -7.07 2.41
C ASN A 100 -31.80 -6.05 2.26
N GLU A 101 -31.51 -4.81 1.86
CA GLU A 101 -32.53 -3.78 1.62
C GLU A 101 -33.50 -4.22 0.52
N THR A 102 -32.98 -4.73 -0.60
CA THR A 102 -33.83 -5.27 -1.68
C THR A 102 -34.63 -6.52 -1.26
N LEU A 103 -34.09 -7.35 -0.37
CA LEU A 103 -34.80 -8.53 0.14
C LEU A 103 -35.96 -8.14 1.08
N TYR A 104 -35.73 -7.15 1.94
CA TYR A 104 -36.78 -6.59 2.82
C TYR A 104 -37.88 -5.90 2.00
N ASP A 105 -37.52 -5.17 0.94
CA ASP A 105 -38.50 -4.53 0.05
C ASP A 105 -39.35 -5.56 -0.69
N ASN A 106 -38.73 -6.61 -1.23
CA ASN A 106 -39.46 -7.70 -1.89
C ASN A 106 -40.37 -8.45 -0.90
N MET A 107 -39.90 -8.71 0.32
CA MET A 107 -40.71 -9.39 1.34
C MET A 107 -41.90 -8.53 1.77
N ASN A 108 -41.73 -7.21 1.89
CA ASN A 108 -42.80 -6.27 2.20
C ASN A 108 -43.81 -6.15 1.05
N GLN A 109 -43.37 -6.19 -0.21
CA GLN A 109 -44.27 -6.26 -1.37
C GLN A 109 -45.07 -7.57 -1.41
N LEU A 110 -44.43 -8.70 -1.10
CA LEU A 110 -45.10 -10.00 -0.97
C LEU A 110 -46.12 -10.01 0.17
N LEU A 111 -45.78 -9.45 1.32
CA LEU A 111 -46.71 -9.29 2.44
C LEU A 111 -47.90 -8.42 2.05
N GLN A 112 -47.68 -7.30 1.35
CA GLN A 112 -48.76 -6.47 0.82
C GLN A 112 -49.65 -7.23 -0.16
N LEU A 113 -49.05 -8.03 -1.06
CA LEU A 113 -49.79 -8.85 -2.02
C LEU A 113 -50.66 -9.89 -1.30
N ILE A 114 -50.13 -10.57 -0.28
CA ILE A 114 -50.87 -11.55 0.54
C ILE A 114 -52.00 -10.87 1.32
N THR A 115 -51.76 -9.69 1.91
CA THR A 115 -52.83 -8.93 2.58
C THR A 115 -53.87 -8.37 1.63
N THR A 116 -53.51 -8.14 0.35
CA THR A 116 -54.46 -7.72 -0.68
C THR A 116 -55.28 -8.90 -1.21
N ILE A 117 -54.74 -10.13 -1.15
CA ILE A 117 -55.43 -11.37 -1.56
C ILE A 117 -56.47 -11.83 -0.54
N ASN A 118 -56.41 -11.38 0.72
CA ASN A 118 -57.42 -11.65 1.73
C ASN A 118 -57.90 -10.35 2.38
N PRO A 119 -58.97 -9.75 1.82
CA PRO A 119 -60.24 -9.91 2.51
C PRO A 119 -61.44 -10.14 1.57
N LEU A 120 -62.26 -11.11 1.96
CA LEU A 120 -63.66 -11.36 1.55
C LEU A 120 -63.89 -12.29 0.34
N GLU A 121 -63.69 -13.59 0.54
CA GLU A 121 -64.66 -14.56 0.04
C GLU A 121 -64.73 -15.80 0.94
N ASN A 122 -65.74 -15.83 1.80
CA ASN A 122 -66.44 -17.03 2.24
C ASN A 122 -67.91 -16.64 2.43
N ASN A 123 -68.67 -16.80 1.34
CA ASN A 123 -70.12 -17.03 1.38
C ASN A 123 -70.39 -18.33 2.13
N ASP A 124 -71.43 -18.38 2.95
CA ASP A 124 -72.68 -19.05 2.57
C ASP A 124 -73.74 -19.03 3.69
N GLN A 125 -74.97 -18.66 3.28
CA GLN A 125 -76.27 -19.30 3.60
C GLN A 125 -76.61 -19.58 5.08
N THR A 126 -77.79 -19.34 5.64
CA THR A 126 -79.17 -19.10 5.20
C THR A 126 -79.98 -19.04 6.51
N THR A 127 -81.13 -18.36 6.50
CA THR A 127 -82.39 -18.69 7.22
C THR A 127 -83.02 -17.44 7.83
N THR A 128 -84.10 -17.07 7.17
CA THR A 128 -85.23 -16.26 7.59
C THR A 128 -85.67 -16.53 9.04
N ASP A 129 -85.85 -15.47 9.83
CA ASP A 129 -87.04 -15.28 10.69
C ASP A 129 -86.98 -13.92 11.38
N ASN A 130 -87.72 -12.93 10.88
CA ASN A 130 -88.96 -12.49 11.53
C ASN A 130 -89.50 -11.19 10.94
N LEU A 131 -90.83 -11.19 10.83
CA LEU A 131 -91.78 -10.11 10.55
C LEU A 131 -91.36 -8.73 11.09
N GLN A 132 -91.64 -7.66 10.34
CA GLN A 132 -92.79 -6.77 10.63
C GLN A 132 -92.96 -5.69 9.54
N ASP A 133 -94.20 -5.58 9.06
CA ASP A 133 -94.88 -4.48 8.34
C ASP A 133 -94.46 -4.04 6.92
#